data_AF-A0A151WVC0-F1
#
_entry.id   AF-A0A151WVC0-F1
#
_cell.length_a   1.000
_cell.length_b   1.000
_cell.length_c   1.000
_cell.angle_alpha   90.00
_cell.angle_beta   90.00
_cell.angle_gamma   90.00
#
_symmetry.space_group_name_H-M   'P 1'
#
loop_
_entity.id
_entity.type
_entity.pdbx_description
1 polymer ?
#
loop_
_entity_poly.entity_id
_entity_poly.type
_entity_poly.pdbx_seq_one_letter_code
_entity_poly.pdbx_strand_id
1 'polypeptide(L)'
;MCLGDQKTLIQRDPEMFQRHPTLQPRMRAILLDWLIEVCEVYKLHRETYYLAMDYIDRYLSIHHDVPKNQLQLIGITCLFIASKVEEIYPPKIAEFAYVTDGACTEEEILGKELMILKGLGWNLSPITAPGWLNIYMQIESGDSSKPNTFIYPQYGGLQYSQAAQLLDLATLDEGCLKFPYSHIAAAAIYHTQGRECALRVSRLSWEQLAPCVKWLTAFATTVAEEDSQSLLRSTITLVESHSGSGLKATVPNIVVDESHRIQTHVVDLNMLEKAQQRLAGEIPSGYVNDSDTNVEPGRQSPNESGLLTPPSSNQKNSPLSTCPTPQLHPYT
;
A
#
# COMPACT_ATOMS: atom_id res chain seq x y z
N MET A 1 5.15 2.22 22.84
CA MET A 1 4.16 2.04 21.76
C MET A 1 2.96 2.91 22.08
N CYS A 2 2.44 3.70 21.15
CA CYS A 2 1.22 4.48 21.40
C CYS A 2 -0.01 3.57 21.30
N LEU A 3 -1.13 3.97 21.92
CA LEU A 3 -2.36 3.16 21.96
C LEU A 3 -2.92 2.84 20.57
N GLY A 4 -2.77 3.74 19.60
CA GLY A 4 -3.23 3.54 18.22
C GLY A 4 -2.51 2.39 17.51
N ASP A 5 -1.19 2.30 17.68
CA ASP A 5 -0.37 1.27 17.04
C ASP A 5 -0.63 -0.13 17.62
N GLN A 6 -0.87 -0.21 18.94
CA GLN A 6 -1.26 -1.46 19.59
C GLN A 6 -2.63 -1.94 19.10
N LYS A 7 -3.59 -1.02 18.91
CA LYS A 7 -4.92 -1.34 18.38
C LYS A 7 -4.83 -1.94 16.98
N THR A 8 -4.01 -1.35 16.11
CA THR A 8 -3.81 -1.84 14.74
C THR A 8 -3.19 -3.23 14.67
N LEU A 9 -2.31 -3.58 15.61
CA LEU A 9 -1.76 -4.95 15.71
C LEU A 9 -2.82 -5.97 16.13
N ILE A 10 -3.71 -5.61 17.06
CA ILE A 10 -4.72 -6.54 17.61
C ILE A 10 -5.88 -6.77 16.62
N GLN A 11 -6.17 -5.78 15.78
CA GLN A 11 -7.32 -5.83 14.86
C GLN A 11 -7.04 -6.56 13.54
N ARG A 12 -5.77 -6.83 13.23
CA ARG A 12 -5.33 -7.54 12.03
C ARG A 12 -4.70 -8.85 12.44
N ASP A 13 -5.27 -9.96 12.01
CA ASP A 13 -4.78 -11.30 12.37
C ASP A 13 -3.78 -11.82 11.32
N PRO A 14 -2.51 -12.06 11.69
CA PRO A 14 -1.53 -12.68 10.80
C PRO A 14 -1.95 -14.05 10.25
N GLU A 15 -2.83 -14.76 10.97
CA GLU A 15 -3.30 -16.10 10.61
C GLU A 15 -4.72 -16.08 10.02
N MET A 16 -5.20 -14.93 9.53
CA MET A 16 -6.56 -14.77 9.01
C MET A 16 -6.93 -15.79 7.91
N PHE A 17 -5.98 -16.24 7.10
CA PHE A 17 -6.23 -17.24 6.05
C PHE A 17 -6.61 -18.63 6.59
N GLN A 18 -6.29 -18.95 7.85
CA GLN A 18 -6.78 -20.18 8.48
C GLN A 18 -8.32 -20.21 8.61
N ARG A 19 -8.97 -19.03 8.64
CA ARG A 19 -10.44 -18.88 8.64
C ARG A 19 -11.04 -18.89 7.24
N HIS A 20 -10.22 -18.96 6.20
CA HIS A 20 -10.64 -18.86 4.81
C HIS A 20 -9.98 -19.95 3.95
N PRO A 21 -10.42 -21.22 4.06
CA PRO A 21 -9.78 -22.34 3.36
C PRO A 21 -9.70 -22.20 1.84
N THR A 22 -10.57 -21.37 1.25
CA THR A 22 -10.61 -21.09 -0.19
C THR A 22 -9.71 -19.94 -0.63
N LEU A 23 -9.08 -19.22 0.30
CA LEU A 23 -8.23 -18.07 0.03
C LEU A 23 -6.76 -18.41 0.32
N GLN A 24 -5.88 -17.89 -0.53
CA GLN A 24 -4.43 -18.01 -0.37
C GLN A 24 -3.83 -16.61 -0.21
N PRO A 25 -2.71 -16.45 0.51
CA PRO A 25 -2.07 -15.15 0.67
C PRO A 25 -1.72 -14.46 -0.64
N ARG A 26 -1.33 -15.22 -1.66
CA ARG A 26 -1.10 -14.71 -3.03
C ARG A 26 -2.33 -14.00 -3.62
N MET A 27 -3.55 -14.42 -3.29
CA MET A 27 -4.77 -13.78 -3.78
C MET A 27 -4.99 -12.40 -3.16
N ARG A 28 -4.57 -12.21 -1.91
CA ARG A 28 -4.51 -10.88 -1.27
C ARG A 28 -3.46 -10.01 -1.97
N ALA A 29 -2.26 -10.54 -2.23
CA ALA A 29 -1.22 -9.79 -2.93
C ALA A 29 -1.69 -9.32 -4.32
N ILE A 30 -2.33 -10.20 -5.10
CA ILE A 30 -2.90 -9.84 -6.42
C ILE A 30 -3.98 -8.76 -6.29
N LEU A 31 -4.87 -8.87 -5.30
CA LEU A 31 -5.90 -7.87 -5.06
C LEU A 31 -5.29 -6.51 -4.71
N LEU A 32 -4.32 -6.49 -3.79
CA LEU A 32 -3.67 -5.26 -3.34
C LEU A 32 -2.84 -4.61 -4.44
N ASP A 33 -2.11 -5.39 -5.24
CA ASP A 33 -1.37 -4.94 -6.41
C ASP A 33 -2.30 -4.24 -7.42
N TRP A 34 -3.44 -4.87 -7.74
CA TRP A 34 -4.46 -4.26 -8.59
C TRP A 34 -5.02 -2.96 -7.99
N LEU A 35 -5.28 -2.91 -6.67
CA LEU A 35 -5.76 -1.67 -6.04
C LEU A 35 -4.72 -0.55 -6.11
N ILE A 36 -3.41 -0.84 -6.09
CA ILE A 36 -2.36 0.17 -6.33
C ILE A 36 -2.49 0.74 -7.75
N GLU A 37 -2.67 -0.10 -8.78
CA GLU A 37 -2.89 0.33 -10.17
C GLU A 37 -4.13 1.23 -10.27
N VAL A 38 -5.25 0.83 -9.66
CA VAL A 38 -6.48 1.64 -9.61
C VAL A 38 -6.21 3.00 -8.95
N CYS A 39 -5.50 3.03 -7.82
CA CYS A 39 -5.16 4.28 -7.15
C CYS A 39 -4.30 5.20 -8.02
N GLU A 40 -3.34 4.66 -8.77
CA GLU A 40 -2.51 5.45 -9.68
C GLU A 40 -3.33 6.04 -10.85
N VAL A 41 -4.26 5.26 -11.42
CA VAL A 41 -5.13 5.69 -12.52
C VAL A 41 -6.03 6.84 -12.07
N TYR A 42 -6.66 6.72 -10.89
CA TYR A 42 -7.53 7.74 -10.32
C TYR A 42 -6.81 8.84 -9.54
N LYS A 43 -5.46 8.80 -9.48
CA LYS A 43 -4.61 9.75 -8.75
C LYS A 43 -5.02 9.87 -7.27
N LEU A 44 -5.36 8.75 -6.65
CA LEU A 44 -5.68 8.67 -5.22
C LEU A 44 -4.42 8.81 -4.38
N HIS A 45 -4.59 9.29 -3.16
CA HIS A 45 -3.50 9.38 -2.19
C HIS A 45 -3.03 7.99 -1.76
N ARG A 46 -1.74 7.87 -1.41
CA ARG A 46 -1.17 6.69 -0.75
C ARG A 46 -1.94 6.33 0.51
N GLU A 47 -2.34 7.32 1.29
CA GLU A 47 -3.15 7.11 2.50
C GLU A 47 -4.46 6.38 2.19
N THR A 48 -5.14 6.76 1.11
CA THR A 48 -6.37 6.11 0.63
C THR A 48 -6.15 4.62 0.33
N TYR A 49 -5.06 4.26 -0.35
CA TYR A 49 -4.70 2.86 -0.60
C TYR A 49 -4.46 2.09 0.71
N TYR A 50 -3.68 2.65 1.64
CA TYR A 50 -3.36 1.96 2.90
C TYR A 50 -4.56 1.85 3.85
N LEU A 51 -5.50 2.81 3.81
CA LEU A 51 -6.78 2.68 4.49
C LEU A 51 -7.60 1.52 3.89
N ALA A 52 -7.65 1.40 2.56
CA ALA A 52 -8.33 0.30 1.90
C ALA A 52 -7.72 -1.07 2.28
N MET A 53 -6.38 -1.17 2.26
CA MET A 53 -5.66 -2.37 2.72
C MET A 53 -5.99 -2.71 4.17
N ASP A 54 -5.95 -1.73 5.07
CA ASP A 54 -6.30 -1.92 6.48
C ASP A 54 -7.73 -2.45 6.65
N TYR A 55 -8.68 -1.90 5.89
CA TYR A 55 -10.07 -2.34 5.92
C TYR A 55 -10.22 -3.78 5.41
N ILE A 56 -9.53 -4.15 4.33
CA ILE A 56 -9.53 -5.52 3.78
C ILE A 56 -9.02 -6.49 4.85
N ASP A 57 -7.84 -6.23 5.41
CA ASP A 57 -7.20 -7.15 6.35
C ASP A 57 -8.02 -7.31 7.64
N ARG A 58 -8.55 -6.22 8.18
CA ARG A 58 -9.43 -6.26 9.36
C ARG A 58 -10.75 -6.97 9.07
N TYR A 59 -11.33 -6.76 7.89
CA TYR A 59 -12.56 -7.42 7.48
C TYR A 59 -12.37 -8.93 7.35
N LEU A 60 -11.28 -9.38 6.71
CA LEU A 60 -10.91 -10.79 6.63
C LEU A 60 -10.59 -11.37 8.02
N SER A 61 -9.94 -10.59 8.89
CA SER A 61 -9.60 -11.04 10.25
C SER A 61 -10.82 -11.42 11.11
N ILE A 62 -11.97 -10.77 10.90
CA ILE A 62 -13.20 -10.97 11.70
C ILE A 62 -14.28 -11.82 11.02
N HIS A 63 -14.04 -12.28 9.79
CA HIS A 63 -15.00 -13.08 9.04
C HIS A 63 -14.45 -14.47 8.76
N HIS A 64 -15.33 -15.38 8.34
CA HIS A 64 -15.01 -16.77 8.05
C HIS A 64 -15.49 -17.11 6.64
N ASP A 65 -14.79 -18.03 6.00
CA ASP A 65 -15.20 -18.66 4.74
C ASP A 65 -15.55 -17.67 3.62
N VAL A 66 -14.79 -16.57 3.51
CA VAL A 66 -14.96 -15.59 2.44
C VAL A 66 -14.67 -16.26 1.09
N PRO A 67 -15.64 -16.30 0.16
CA PRO A 67 -15.44 -16.90 -1.14
C PRO A 67 -14.44 -16.10 -1.99
N LYS A 68 -13.65 -16.82 -2.79
CA LYS A 68 -12.69 -16.27 -3.75
C LYS A 68 -13.28 -15.18 -4.66
N ASN A 69 -14.50 -15.41 -5.18
CA ASN A 69 -15.19 -14.46 -6.06
C ASN A 69 -15.72 -13.21 -5.34
N GLN A 70 -15.66 -13.14 -4.01
CA GLN A 70 -16.03 -11.94 -3.25
C GLN A 70 -14.85 -11.00 -3.01
N LEU A 71 -13.60 -11.42 -3.26
CA LEU A 71 -12.42 -10.61 -2.97
C LEU A 71 -12.39 -9.29 -3.73
N GLN A 72 -12.71 -9.30 -5.02
CA GLN A 72 -12.72 -8.07 -5.83
C GLN A 72 -13.77 -7.08 -5.32
N LEU A 73 -14.99 -7.57 -5.02
CA LEU A 73 -16.05 -6.76 -4.44
C LEU A 73 -15.65 -6.17 -3.08
N ILE A 74 -15.04 -6.97 -2.19
CA ILE A 74 -14.53 -6.48 -0.90
C ILE A 74 -13.45 -5.41 -1.12
N GLY A 75 -12.46 -5.69 -1.95
CA GLY A 75 -11.34 -4.79 -2.19
C GLY A 75 -11.76 -3.44 -2.77
N ILE A 76 -12.57 -3.46 -3.84
CA ILE A 76 -13.03 -2.22 -4.48
C ILE A 76 -13.96 -1.43 -3.56
N THR A 77 -14.76 -2.10 -2.72
CA THR A 77 -15.62 -1.44 -1.74
C THR A 77 -14.80 -0.83 -0.61
N CYS A 78 -13.77 -1.52 -0.11
CA CYS A 78 -12.83 -0.95 0.86
C CYS A 78 -12.15 0.30 0.31
N LEU A 79 -11.74 0.28 -0.97
CA LEU A 79 -11.17 1.45 -1.63
C LEU A 79 -12.19 2.58 -1.77
N PHE A 80 -13.43 2.28 -2.16
CA PHE A 80 -14.52 3.27 -2.20
C PHE A 80 -14.76 3.94 -0.84
N ILE A 81 -14.79 3.17 0.25
CA ILE A 81 -14.92 3.70 1.61
C ILE A 81 -13.71 4.60 1.94
N ALA A 82 -12.49 4.10 1.69
CA ALA A 82 -11.26 4.84 1.97
C ALA A 82 -11.20 6.17 1.22
N SER A 83 -11.57 6.18 -0.07
CA SER A 83 -11.59 7.42 -0.86
C SER A 83 -12.56 8.44 -0.29
N LYS A 84 -13.73 8.02 0.19
CA LYS A 84 -14.68 8.95 0.85
C LYS A 84 -14.19 9.49 2.19
N VAL A 85 -13.27 8.79 2.85
CA VAL A 85 -12.68 9.22 4.13
C VAL A 85 -11.55 10.23 3.90
N GLU A 86 -10.69 9.98 2.92
CA GLU A 86 -9.42 10.71 2.75
C GLU A 86 -9.45 11.77 1.63
N GLU A 87 -10.16 11.50 0.52
CA GLU A 87 -10.11 12.38 -0.65
C GLU A 87 -11.04 13.58 -0.50
N ILE A 88 -10.58 14.75 -0.97
CA ILE A 88 -11.43 15.96 -1.05
C ILE A 88 -12.57 15.73 -2.05
N TYR A 89 -12.24 15.09 -3.19
CA TYR A 89 -13.18 14.79 -4.27
C TYR A 89 -13.02 13.32 -4.68
N PRO A 90 -13.63 12.38 -3.93
CA PRO A 90 -13.53 10.97 -4.25
C PRO A 90 -14.22 10.63 -5.59
N PRO A 91 -13.73 9.61 -6.33
CA PRO A 91 -14.43 9.09 -7.50
C PRO A 91 -15.85 8.62 -7.15
N LYS A 92 -16.75 8.69 -8.12
CA LYS A 92 -18.13 8.22 -7.96
C LYS A 92 -18.19 6.71 -7.95
N ILE A 93 -19.22 6.16 -7.34
CA ILE A 93 -19.43 4.70 -7.29
C ILE A 93 -19.45 4.05 -8.68
N ALA A 94 -20.01 4.73 -9.68
CA ALA A 94 -19.99 4.27 -11.08
C ALA A 94 -18.56 4.07 -11.63
N GLU A 95 -17.59 4.87 -11.18
CA GLU A 95 -16.18 4.73 -11.58
C GLU A 95 -15.55 3.48 -10.93
N PHE A 96 -15.86 3.23 -9.65
CA PHE A 96 -15.46 2.02 -8.95
C PHE A 96 -16.10 0.75 -9.56
N ALA A 97 -17.36 0.80 -9.96
CA ALA A 97 -18.00 -0.30 -10.70
C ALA A 97 -17.34 -0.50 -12.07
N TYR A 98 -17.09 0.59 -12.80
CA TYR A 98 -16.47 0.57 -14.13
C TYR A 98 -15.10 -0.11 -14.14
N VAL A 99 -14.23 0.21 -13.17
CA VAL A 99 -12.87 -0.35 -13.12
C VAL A 99 -12.86 -1.85 -12.80
N THR A 100 -13.97 -2.41 -12.31
CA THR A 100 -14.12 -3.86 -12.12
C THR A 100 -14.44 -4.63 -13.41
N ASP A 101 -14.59 -3.94 -14.55
CA ASP A 101 -14.95 -4.53 -15.85
C ASP A 101 -16.27 -5.33 -15.81
N GLY A 102 -17.24 -4.82 -15.03
CA GLY A 102 -18.56 -5.43 -14.88
C GLY A 102 -18.63 -6.57 -13.85
N ALA A 103 -17.54 -6.88 -13.14
CA ALA A 103 -17.52 -7.90 -12.09
C ALA A 103 -18.24 -7.45 -10.80
N CYS A 104 -18.42 -6.15 -10.59
CA CYS A 104 -19.14 -5.59 -9.44
C CYS A 104 -20.10 -4.49 -9.90
N THR A 105 -21.37 -4.58 -9.51
CA THR A 105 -22.36 -3.50 -9.77
C THR A 105 -22.33 -2.43 -8.69
N GLU A 106 -22.90 -1.27 -8.97
CA GLU A 106 -23.05 -0.19 -7.98
C GLU A 106 -23.86 -0.65 -6.75
N GLU A 107 -24.91 -1.44 -6.96
CA GLU A 107 -25.75 -1.99 -5.89
C GLU A 107 -24.98 -2.97 -5.00
N GLU A 108 -24.13 -3.81 -5.60
CA GLU A 108 -23.27 -4.74 -4.85
C GLU A 108 -22.26 -3.98 -3.99
N ILE A 109 -21.64 -2.93 -4.55
CA ILE A 109 -20.69 -2.06 -3.81
C ILE A 109 -21.41 -1.37 -2.64
N LEU A 110 -22.60 -0.80 -2.85
CA LEU A 110 -23.40 -0.20 -1.78
C LEU A 110 -23.78 -1.21 -0.68
N GLY A 111 -24.22 -2.40 -1.09
CA GLY A 111 -24.58 -3.47 -0.16
C GLY A 111 -23.38 -3.93 0.67
N LYS A 112 -22.22 -4.11 0.01
CA LYS A 112 -20.99 -4.51 0.67
C LYS A 112 -20.44 -3.42 1.58
N GLU A 113 -20.58 -2.15 1.21
CA GLU A 113 -20.10 -1.02 2.01
C GLU A 113 -20.71 -1.07 3.40
N LEU A 114 -22.03 -1.22 3.50
CA LEU A 114 -22.71 -1.27 4.79
C LEU A 114 -22.27 -2.47 5.64
N MET A 115 -21.96 -3.61 5.00
CA MET A 115 -21.45 -4.79 5.71
C MET A 115 -20.04 -4.54 6.26
N ILE A 116 -19.15 -3.94 5.47
CA ILE A 116 -17.79 -3.60 5.89
C ILE A 116 -17.84 -2.58 7.03
N LEU A 117 -18.58 -1.49 6.88
CA LEU A 117 -18.70 -0.44 7.91
C LEU A 117 -19.19 -0.99 9.25
N LYS A 118 -20.20 -1.87 9.23
CA LYS A 118 -20.70 -2.56 10.42
C LYS A 118 -19.68 -3.53 11.01
N GLY A 119 -19.03 -4.34 10.16
CA GLY A 119 -18.01 -5.29 10.60
C GLY A 119 -16.83 -4.60 11.28
N LEU A 120 -16.40 -3.45 10.76
CA LEU A 120 -15.32 -2.65 11.33
C LEU A 120 -15.76 -1.78 12.52
N GLY A 121 -17.03 -1.81 12.91
CA GLY A 121 -17.58 -0.99 13.99
C GLY A 121 -17.40 0.52 13.74
N TRP A 122 -17.45 0.95 12.47
CA TRP A 122 -17.20 2.33 12.04
C TRP A 122 -15.82 2.90 12.44
N ASN A 123 -14.88 2.05 12.83
CA ASN A 123 -13.51 2.46 13.16
C ASN A 123 -12.68 2.58 11.86
N LEU A 124 -12.73 3.76 11.22
CA LEU A 124 -12.15 4.02 9.90
C LEU A 124 -10.88 4.90 9.93
N SER A 125 -10.33 5.18 11.11
CA SER A 125 -9.18 6.09 11.24
C SER A 125 -7.99 5.41 11.95
N PRO A 126 -7.43 4.32 11.39
CA PRO A 126 -6.15 3.81 11.84
C PRO A 126 -5.03 4.81 11.49
N ILE A 127 -3.90 4.74 12.20
CA ILE A 127 -2.65 5.38 11.72
C ILE A 127 -1.95 4.34 10.86
N THR A 128 -1.93 4.55 9.54
CA THR A 128 -1.33 3.63 8.56
C THR A 128 0.19 3.70 8.54
N ALA A 129 0.84 2.81 7.78
CA ALA A 129 2.31 2.85 7.61
C ALA A 129 2.81 4.15 6.95
N PRO A 130 2.21 4.67 5.86
CA PRO A 130 2.48 6.02 5.35
C PRO A 130 2.28 7.12 6.39
N GLY A 131 1.21 7.05 7.19
CA GLY A 131 0.98 7.99 8.29
C GLY A 131 2.15 8.02 9.29
N TRP A 132 2.65 6.86 9.70
CA TRP A 132 3.84 6.76 10.55
C TRP A 132 5.11 7.23 9.84
N LEU A 133 5.28 6.90 8.56
CA LEU A 133 6.41 7.33 7.76
C LEU A 133 6.48 8.86 7.67
N ASN A 134 5.35 9.53 7.42
CA ASN A 134 5.24 10.99 7.42
C ASN A 134 5.68 11.58 8.76
N ILE A 135 5.21 11.02 9.88
CA ILE A 135 5.61 11.47 11.23
C ILE A 135 7.13 11.35 11.42
N TYR A 136 7.72 10.21 11.04
CA TYR A 136 9.14 9.96 11.22
C TYR A 136 10.02 10.86 10.34
N MET A 137 9.65 11.02 9.07
CA MET A 137 10.31 11.93 8.14
C MET A 137 10.24 13.39 8.65
N GLN A 138 9.11 13.78 9.23
CA GLN A 138 8.94 15.11 9.80
C GLN A 138 9.76 15.32 11.08
N ILE A 139 9.91 14.30 11.93
CA ILE A 139 10.81 14.36 13.10
C ILE A 139 12.28 14.46 12.66
N GLU A 140 12.65 13.79 11.57
CA GLU A 140 14.00 13.82 11.05
C GLU A 140 14.36 15.19 10.44
N SER A 141 13.50 15.69 9.56
CA SER A 141 13.74 16.90 8.77
C SER A 141 13.28 18.19 9.46
N GLY A 142 12.47 18.06 10.51
CA GLY A 142 11.81 19.18 11.16
C GLY A 142 12.72 20.03 12.03
N ASP A 143 12.72 21.34 11.77
CA ASP A 143 13.38 22.31 12.64
C ASP A 143 12.54 22.56 13.91
N SER A 144 12.95 21.93 15.02
CA SER A 144 12.31 22.07 16.34
C SER A 144 12.44 23.46 16.95
N SER A 145 13.28 24.34 16.39
CA SER A 145 13.47 25.71 16.88
C SER A 145 12.33 26.65 16.48
N LYS A 146 11.49 26.26 15.53
CA LYS A 146 10.41 27.10 15.00
C LYS A 146 9.04 26.49 15.31
N PRO A 147 8.08 27.29 15.82
CA PRO A 147 6.73 26.81 16.09
C PRO A 147 5.99 26.46 14.78
N ASN A 148 5.07 25.50 14.85
CA ASN A 148 4.18 25.06 13.76
C ASN A 148 4.85 24.44 12.53
N THR A 149 6.17 24.23 12.53
CA THR A 149 6.87 23.60 11.41
C THR A 149 6.52 22.13 11.27
N PHE A 150 6.16 21.45 12.35
CA PHE A 150 5.73 20.04 12.34
C PHE A 150 4.51 19.78 11.44
N ILE A 151 3.61 20.76 11.28
CA ILE A 151 2.36 20.59 10.52
C ILE A 151 2.58 20.60 9.01
N TYR A 152 3.66 21.23 8.54
CA TYR A 152 3.96 21.35 7.12
C TYR A 152 5.11 20.42 6.74
N PRO A 153 5.00 19.61 5.67
CA PRO A 153 6.07 18.74 5.23
C PRO A 153 7.39 19.50 5.02
N GLN A 154 8.43 19.04 5.70
CA GLN A 154 9.80 19.59 5.61
C GLN A 154 10.81 18.63 4.98
N TYR A 155 10.40 17.39 4.72
CA TYR A 155 11.23 16.36 4.11
C TYR A 155 11.08 16.35 2.58
N GLY A 156 12.11 15.88 1.87
CA GLY A 156 12.09 15.81 0.41
C GLY A 156 11.19 14.70 -0.12
N GLY A 157 10.42 14.98 -1.19
CA GLY A 157 9.52 14.00 -1.80
C GLY A 157 10.24 12.73 -2.29
N LEU A 158 11.48 12.84 -2.77
CA LEU A 158 12.28 11.68 -3.19
C LEU A 158 12.58 10.73 -2.03
N GLN A 159 12.99 11.26 -0.88
CA GLN A 159 13.29 10.46 0.32
C GLN A 159 12.05 9.71 0.80
N TYR A 160 10.90 10.39 0.77
CA TYR A 160 9.62 9.76 1.06
C TYR A 160 9.27 8.66 0.08
N SER A 161 9.36 8.92 -1.23
CA SER A 161 9.02 7.97 -2.27
C SER A 161 9.87 6.68 -2.20
N GLN A 162 11.17 6.79 -1.88
CA GLN A 162 12.04 5.63 -1.69
C GLN A 162 11.58 4.73 -0.54
N ALA A 163 11.24 5.33 0.61
CA ALA A 163 10.73 4.57 1.74
C ALA A 163 9.32 4.00 1.46
N ALA A 164 8.47 4.78 0.78
CA ALA A 164 7.12 4.36 0.42
C ALA A 164 7.12 3.19 -0.58
N GLN A 165 8.00 3.17 -1.57
CA GLN A 165 8.14 2.04 -2.50
C GLN A 165 8.46 0.73 -1.77
N LEU A 166 9.31 0.79 -0.74
CA LEU A 166 9.61 -0.37 0.09
C LEU A 166 8.38 -0.81 0.91
N LEU A 167 7.60 0.13 1.43
CA LEU A 167 6.33 -0.19 2.10
C LEU A 167 5.34 -0.85 1.14
N ASP A 168 5.20 -0.31 -0.08
CA ASP A 168 4.26 -0.81 -1.09
C ASP A 168 4.59 -2.25 -1.46
N LEU A 169 5.87 -2.59 -1.70
CA LEU A 169 6.27 -3.97 -1.98
C LEU A 169 6.05 -4.89 -0.77
N ALA A 170 6.47 -4.46 0.42
CA ALA A 170 6.48 -5.30 1.61
C ALA A 170 5.08 -5.60 2.15
N THR A 171 4.12 -4.69 1.93
CA THR A 171 2.75 -4.87 2.41
C THR A 171 1.88 -5.74 1.51
N LEU A 172 2.34 -6.07 0.30
CA LEU A 172 1.76 -7.14 -0.50
C LEU A 172 1.90 -8.51 0.19
N ASP A 173 3.01 -8.73 0.92
CA ASP A 173 3.26 -9.93 1.73
C ASP A 173 2.45 -9.91 3.03
N GLU A 174 1.78 -11.02 3.34
CA GLU A 174 0.98 -11.17 4.57
C GLU A 174 1.84 -11.16 5.84
N GLY A 175 3.15 -11.41 5.74
CA GLY A 175 4.09 -11.32 6.86
C GLY A 175 4.10 -9.93 7.51
N CYS A 176 3.70 -8.88 6.79
CA CYS A 176 3.57 -7.53 7.33
C CYS A 176 2.57 -7.46 8.51
N LEU A 177 1.57 -8.35 8.55
CA LEU A 177 0.54 -8.37 9.59
C LEU A 177 1.10 -8.71 10.97
N LYS A 178 2.28 -9.35 11.03
CA LYS A 178 2.99 -9.67 12.28
C LYS A 178 3.59 -8.45 12.96
N PHE A 179 3.61 -7.31 12.27
CA PHE A 179 4.25 -6.08 12.74
C PHE A 179 3.25 -4.92 12.84
N PRO A 180 3.39 -4.05 13.86
CA PRO A 180 2.68 -2.78 13.88
C PRO A 180 3.11 -1.88 12.70
N TYR A 181 2.22 -1.04 12.20
CA TYR A 181 2.56 -0.12 11.11
C TYR A 181 3.73 0.82 11.47
N SER A 182 3.86 1.20 12.76
CA SER A 182 5.01 1.97 13.24
C SER A 182 6.34 1.26 13.01
N HIS A 183 6.38 -0.07 13.18
CA HIS A 183 7.60 -0.86 13.03
C HIS A 183 7.95 -1.02 11.56
N ILE A 184 6.95 -1.24 10.70
CA ILE A 184 7.15 -1.33 9.25
C ILE A 184 7.69 0.00 8.72
N ALA A 185 7.10 1.13 9.12
CA ALA A 185 7.59 2.47 8.74
C ALA A 185 9.01 2.74 9.27
N ALA A 186 9.30 2.41 10.53
CA ALA A 186 10.63 2.58 11.11
C ALA A 186 11.68 1.68 10.44
N ALA A 187 11.29 0.45 10.06
CA ALA A 187 12.16 -0.47 9.34
C ALA A 187 12.41 0.02 7.89
N ALA A 188 11.43 0.66 7.25
CA ALA A 188 11.65 1.31 5.96
C ALA A 188 12.67 2.44 6.08
N ILE A 189 12.53 3.31 7.09
CA ILE A 189 13.53 4.35 7.42
C ILE A 189 14.91 3.74 7.68
N TYR A 190 14.99 2.58 8.35
CA TYR A 190 16.26 1.89 8.58
C TYR A 190 16.96 1.57 7.26
N HIS A 191 16.24 1.06 6.26
CA HIS A 191 16.82 0.65 4.99
C HIS A 191 17.13 1.83 4.06
N THR A 192 16.43 2.95 4.19
CA THR A 192 16.65 4.13 3.32
C THR A 192 17.58 5.19 3.93
N GLN A 193 17.61 5.32 5.25
CA GLN A 193 18.36 6.38 5.96
C GLN A 193 19.30 5.85 7.05
N GLY A 194 19.26 4.55 7.34
CA GLY A 194 20.15 3.89 8.28
C GLY A 194 19.62 3.75 9.71
N ARG A 195 20.33 2.90 10.48
CA ARG A 195 19.94 2.46 11.82
C ARG A 195 19.75 3.59 12.82
N GLU A 196 20.70 4.52 12.87
CA GLU A 196 20.68 5.60 13.86
C GLU A 196 19.46 6.50 13.67
N CYS A 197 19.13 6.84 12.41
CA CYS A 197 17.95 7.61 12.09
C CYS A 197 16.69 6.89 12.55
N ALA A 198 16.51 5.63 12.13
CA ALA A 198 15.32 4.83 12.45
C ALA A 198 15.05 4.74 13.96
N LEU A 199 16.07 4.47 14.77
CA LEU A 199 15.93 4.38 16.22
C LEU A 199 15.63 5.75 16.86
N ARG A 200 16.23 6.82 16.34
CA ARG A 200 16.02 8.19 16.84
C ARG A 200 14.60 8.69 16.58
N VAL A 201 14.08 8.53 15.36
CA VAL A 201 12.75 9.06 14.97
C VAL A 201 11.61 8.22 15.53
N SER A 202 11.77 6.89 15.57
CA SER A 202 10.73 5.99 16.08
C SER A 202 10.70 5.87 17.60
N ARG A 203 11.84 6.17 18.26
CA ARG A 203 12.07 5.95 19.70
C ARG A 203 11.91 4.48 20.12
N LEU A 204 11.99 3.54 19.18
CA LEU A 204 12.00 2.11 19.45
C LEU A 204 13.39 1.66 19.87
N SER A 205 13.45 0.66 20.76
CA SER A 205 14.68 -0.07 21.03
C SER A 205 15.06 -0.96 19.83
N TRP A 206 16.35 -1.31 19.71
CA TRP A 206 16.77 -2.21 18.64
C TRP A 206 16.12 -3.59 18.79
N GLU A 207 15.92 -4.07 20.01
CA GLU A 207 15.27 -5.34 20.30
C GLU A 207 13.83 -5.39 19.76
N GLN A 208 13.12 -4.26 19.80
CA GLN A 208 11.77 -4.13 19.24
C GLN A 208 11.79 -4.06 17.71
N LEU A 209 12.73 -3.32 17.14
CA LEU A 209 12.76 -3.03 15.70
C LEU A 209 13.42 -4.14 14.86
N ALA A 210 14.43 -4.83 15.41
CA ALA A 210 15.27 -5.80 14.70
C ALA A 210 14.48 -6.93 13.99
N PRO A 211 13.43 -7.53 14.58
CA PRO A 211 12.66 -8.57 13.89
C PRO A 211 12.00 -8.07 12.60
N CYS A 212 11.44 -6.85 12.64
CA CYS A 212 10.80 -6.23 11.47
C CYS A 212 11.85 -5.82 10.42
N VAL A 213 12.98 -5.25 10.85
CA VAL A 213 14.10 -4.93 9.94
C VAL A 213 14.63 -6.16 9.23
N LYS A 214 14.80 -7.28 9.96
CA LYS A 214 15.24 -8.56 9.38
C LYS A 214 14.27 -9.04 8.30
N TRP A 215 12.97 -9.11 8.62
CA TRP A 215 11.95 -9.49 7.63
C TRP A 215 11.94 -8.54 6.43
N LEU A 216 12.03 -7.22 6.65
CA LEU A 216 11.98 -6.22 5.58
C LEU A 216 13.24 -6.23 4.67
N THR A 217 14.34 -6.85 5.11
CA THR A 217 15.63 -6.85 4.39
C THR A 217 15.53 -7.53 3.02
N ALA A 218 14.75 -8.61 2.90
CA ALA A 218 14.53 -9.29 1.62
C ALA A 218 13.87 -8.37 0.58
N PHE A 219 12.87 -7.60 1.01
CA PHE A 219 12.16 -6.64 0.16
C PHE A 219 13.06 -5.45 -0.20
N ALA A 220 13.79 -4.89 0.77
CA ALA A 220 14.71 -3.78 0.55
C ALA A 220 15.83 -4.13 -0.45
N THR A 221 16.39 -5.33 -0.34
CA THR A 221 17.39 -5.85 -1.28
C THR A 221 16.81 -5.97 -2.69
N THR A 222 15.55 -6.40 -2.80
CA THR A 222 14.86 -6.55 -4.09
C THR A 222 14.64 -5.20 -4.76
N VAL A 223 14.19 -4.19 -4.02
CA VAL A 223 14.00 -2.82 -4.54
C VAL A 223 15.33 -2.23 -5.00
N ALA A 224 16.39 -2.35 -4.20
CA ALA A 224 17.70 -1.81 -4.54
C ALA A 224 18.33 -2.41 -5.81
N GLU A 225 18.09 -3.70 -6.08
CA GLU A 225 18.55 -4.36 -7.30
C GLU A 225 17.80 -3.87 -8.55
N GLU A 226 16.48 -3.68 -8.45
CA GLU A 226 15.66 -3.17 -9.57
C GLU A 226 16.00 -1.70 -9.88
N ASP A 227 16.20 -0.86 -8.86
CA ASP A 227 16.64 0.52 -9.03
C ASP A 227 18.02 0.60 -9.71
N SER A 228 18.93 -0.31 -9.36
CA SER A 228 20.23 -0.40 -10.02
C SER A 228 20.09 -0.77 -11.50
N GLN A 229 19.15 -1.65 -11.84
CA GLN A 229 18.87 -2.05 -13.23
C GLN A 229 18.15 -0.95 -14.02
N SER A 230 17.29 -0.15 -13.39
CA SER A 230 16.59 0.97 -14.02
C SER A 230 17.55 2.14 -14.29
N LEU A 231 18.43 2.46 -13.35
CA LEU A 231 19.47 3.48 -13.52
C LEU A 231 20.47 3.14 -14.63
N LEU A 232 20.79 1.86 -14.82
CA LEU A 232 21.61 1.41 -15.97
C LEU A 232 20.88 1.59 -17.32
N ARG A 233 19.55 1.72 -17.31
CA ARG A 233 18.71 1.91 -18.52
C ARG A 233 18.36 3.37 -18.81
N SER A 234 18.46 4.28 -17.83
CA SER A 234 18.04 5.67 -17.98
C SER A 234 19.21 6.67 -17.87
N THR A 235 19.58 7.29 -18.98
CA THR A 235 20.56 8.38 -19.05
C THR A 235 19.85 9.75 -19.11
N ILE A 236 19.96 10.55 -18.02
CA ILE A 236 19.76 12.04 -17.91
C ILE A 236 18.26 12.51 -17.91
N THR A 237 17.74 13.53 -17.18
CA THR A 237 18.20 14.87 -16.73
C THR A 237 17.36 15.31 -15.50
N LEU A 238 17.95 16.02 -14.53
CA LEU A 238 17.20 16.71 -13.46
C LEU A 238 16.88 18.16 -13.90
N VAL A 239 15.63 18.57 -13.76
CA VAL A 239 15.18 19.96 -13.96
C VAL A 239 14.83 20.55 -12.60
N GLU A 240 15.63 21.49 -12.13
CA GLU A 240 15.32 22.29 -10.95
C GLU A 240 14.40 23.46 -11.34
N SER A 241 13.38 23.71 -10.52
CA SER A 241 12.54 24.90 -10.62
C SER A 241 12.64 25.72 -9.32
N HIS A 242 13.20 26.92 -9.44
CA HIS A 242 13.21 27.92 -8.38
C HIS A 242 12.06 28.91 -8.56
N SER A 243 11.33 29.16 -7.47
CA SER A 243 10.98 30.49 -6.92
C SER A 243 9.66 30.43 -6.14
N GLY A 244 9.55 31.18 -5.04
CA GLY A 244 8.25 31.45 -4.42
C GLY A 244 8.35 32.24 -3.12
N SER A 245 7.76 33.44 -3.12
CA SER A 245 7.37 34.18 -1.91
C SER A 245 6.03 33.66 -1.37
N GLY A 246 5.75 33.83 -0.07
CA GLY A 246 4.54 33.31 0.59
C GLY A 246 4.88 32.49 1.85
N LEU A 247 4.17 31.39 2.12
CA LEU A 247 4.42 30.45 3.24
C LEU A 247 5.91 30.07 3.40
N LYS A 248 6.70 30.08 2.32
CA LYS A 248 8.16 29.95 2.32
C LYS A 248 8.88 30.99 3.21
N ALA A 249 8.33 32.18 3.41
CA ALA A 249 8.89 33.17 4.34
C ALA A 249 8.67 32.79 5.82
N THR A 250 7.63 32.00 6.12
CA THR A 250 7.31 31.52 7.48
C THR A 250 7.92 30.14 7.75
N VAL A 251 7.98 29.28 6.73
CA VAL A 251 8.59 27.95 6.74
C VAL A 251 9.50 27.83 5.50
N PRO A 252 10.79 28.20 5.62
CA PRO A 252 11.73 28.23 4.48
C PRO A 252 11.88 26.90 3.75
N ASN A 253 11.69 25.80 4.46
CA ASN A 253 11.87 24.44 3.97
C ASN A 253 10.55 23.77 3.54
N ILE A 254 9.46 24.53 3.38
CA ILE A 254 8.18 23.95 2.95
C ILE A 254 8.32 23.34 1.56
N VAL A 255 8.06 22.05 1.47
CA VAL A 255 7.91 21.35 0.20
C VAL A 255 6.50 21.62 -0.32
N VAL A 256 6.41 22.18 -1.52
CA VAL A 256 5.12 22.49 -2.19
C VAL A 256 4.72 21.41 -3.18
N ASP A 257 5.64 20.50 -3.49
CA ASP A 257 5.41 19.36 -4.37
C ASP A 257 4.85 18.18 -3.57
N GLU A 258 3.53 18.03 -3.64
CA GLU A 258 2.79 16.96 -2.98
C GLU A 258 2.68 15.69 -3.86
N SER A 259 3.39 15.62 -5.00
CA SER A 259 3.31 14.46 -5.93
C SER A 259 3.68 13.15 -5.25
N HIS A 260 4.58 13.20 -4.26
CA HIS A 260 4.97 12.06 -3.42
C HIS A 260 3.82 11.50 -2.57
N ARG A 261 2.67 12.17 -2.48
CA ARG A 261 1.48 11.67 -1.79
C ARG A 261 0.56 10.85 -2.68
N ILE A 262 0.69 10.96 -4.01
CA ILE A 262 -0.15 10.22 -4.98
C ILE A 262 0.38 8.80 -5.13
N GLN A 263 -0.47 7.79 -4.99
CA GLN A 263 -0.06 6.38 -5.13
C GLN A 263 0.47 6.11 -6.56
N THR A 264 1.52 5.30 -6.64
CA THR A 264 2.17 4.89 -7.90
C THR A 264 2.35 3.38 -7.92
N HIS A 265 2.15 2.72 -9.07
CA HIS A 265 2.35 1.29 -9.27
C HIS A 265 3.77 1.01 -9.80
N VAL A 266 4.76 1.27 -8.97
CA VAL A 266 6.20 1.07 -9.30
C VAL A 266 6.73 -0.29 -8.86
N VAL A 267 6.00 -0.99 -8.02
CA VAL A 267 6.29 -2.35 -7.54
C VAL A 267 5.36 -3.32 -8.24
N ASP A 268 5.81 -4.56 -8.44
CA ASP A 268 5.01 -5.60 -9.08
C ASP A 268 5.09 -6.95 -8.33
N LEU A 269 4.26 -7.89 -8.76
CA LEU A 269 4.23 -9.24 -8.19
C LEU A 269 5.52 -10.05 -8.46
N ASN A 270 6.31 -9.70 -9.48
CA ASN A 270 7.59 -10.38 -9.73
C ASN A 270 8.63 -9.98 -8.67
N MET A 271 8.67 -8.70 -8.30
CA MET A 271 9.47 -8.20 -7.18
C MET A 271 9.05 -8.91 -5.89
N LEU A 272 7.74 -9.08 -5.66
CA LEU A 272 7.25 -9.79 -4.48
C LEU A 272 7.76 -11.24 -4.44
N GLU A 273 7.64 -11.97 -5.54
CA GLU A 273 8.11 -13.36 -5.63
C GLU A 273 9.62 -13.47 -5.35
N LYS A 274 10.44 -12.57 -5.89
CA LYS A 274 11.88 -12.53 -5.62
C LYS A 274 12.16 -12.26 -4.14
N ALA A 275 11.43 -11.35 -3.51
CA ALA A 275 11.59 -11.06 -2.08
C ALA A 275 11.20 -12.26 -1.21
N GLN A 276 10.10 -12.95 -1.53
CA GLN A 276 9.66 -14.15 -0.81
C GLN A 276 10.65 -15.32 -0.95
N GLN A 277 11.25 -15.50 -2.13
CA GLN A 277 12.32 -16.49 -2.34
C GLN A 277 13.53 -16.23 -1.45
N ARG A 278 13.93 -14.95 -1.28
CA ARG A 278 15.01 -14.56 -0.35
C ARG A 278 14.66 -14.90 1.10
N LEU A 279 13.44 -14.60 1.53
CA LEU A 279 12.97 -14.96 2.87
C LEU A 279 13.02 -16.47 3.13
N ALA A 280 12.65 -17.28 2.14
CA ALA A 280 12.71 -18.74 2.26
C ALA A 280 14.16 -19.27 2.26
N GLY A 281 15.06 -18.66 1.49
CA GLY A 281 16.47 -19.04 1.40
C GLY A 281 17.31 -18.72 2.64
N GLU A 282 16.84 -17.84 3.53
CA GLU A 282 17.48 -17.56 4.82
C GLU A 282 17.17 -18.61 5.91
N ILE A 283 16.28 -19.56 5.64
CA ILE A 283 16.04 -20.71 6.53
C ILE A 283 17.19 -21.70 6.33
N PRO A 284 18.00 -22.04 7.36
CA PRO A 284 19.09 -22.98 7.19
C PRO A 284 18.58 -24.33 6.70
N SER A 285 19.10 -24.78 5.56
CA SER A 285 18.97 -26.16 5.06
C SER A 285 19.72 -27.14 5.99
N GLY A 286 19.18 -27.33 7.19
CA GLY A 286 19.64 -28.31 8.17
C GLY A 286 18.61 -29.42 8.31
N TYR A 287 18.98 -30.62 7.86
CA TYR A 287 18.27 -31.91 7.98
C TYR A 287 17.15 -32.16 6.97
N VAL A 288 17.54 -32.52 5.74
CA VAL A 288 16.81 -33.54 4.98
C VAL A 288 17.76 -34.70 4.79
N ASN A 289 17.49 -35.80 5.51
CA ASN A 289 18.10 -37.09 5.25
C ASN A 289 17.61 -37.56 3.88
N ASP A 290 18.56 -37.73 2.97
CA ASP A 290 18.32 -38.30 1.66
C ASP A 290 18.24 -39.83 1.81
N SER A 291 17.02 -40.36 1.76
CA SER A 291 16.79 -41.77 1.48
C SER A 291 15.40 -41.98 0.88
N ASP A 292 15.44 -42.26 -0.41
CA ASP A 292 14.64 -43.24 -1.14
C ASP A 292 13.26 -42.88 -1.74
N THR A 293 13.31 -42.80 -3.08
CA THR A 293 12.53 -43.57 -4.07
C THR A 293 11.27 -42.98 -4.74
N ASN A 294 11.48 -42.58 -6.01
CA ASN A 294 10.72 -42.92 -7.23
C ASN A 294 9.21 -43.24 -7.14
N VAL A 295 8.37 -42.40 -7.79
CA VAL A 295 7.25 -42.84 -8.67
C VAL A 295 7.02 -41.80 -9.80
N GLU A 296 6.73 -42.34 -10.98
CA GLU A 296 6.57 -41.78 -12.35
C GLU A 296 5.58 -40.61 -12.61
N PRO A 297 5.66 -39.96 -13.80
CA PRO A 297 4.91 -38.76 -14.14
C PRO A 297 3.56 -39.08 -14.83
N GLY A 298 2.50 -38.38 -14.42
CA GLY A 298 1.26 -38.35 -15.20
C GLY A 298 0.01 -38.02 -14.38
N ARG A 299 -0.39 -36.74 -14.38
CA ARG A 299 -1.81 -36.36 -14.36
C ARG A 299 -1.97 -34.94 -14.89
N GLN A 300 -2.75 -34.87 -15.96
CA GLN A 300 -3.15 -33.68 -16.68
C GLN A 300 -3.91 -32.72 -15.75
N SER A 301 -3.57 -31.44 -15.83
CA SER A 301 -4.32 -30.33 -15.21
C SER A 301 -5.72 -30.22 -15.83
N PRO A 302 -6.80 -30.13 -15.04
CA PRO A 302 -8.07 -29.64 -15.56
C PRO A 302 -8.09 -28.11 -15.55
N ASN A 303 -8.54 -27.55 -16.67
CA ASN A 303 -8.82 -26.13 -16.94
C ASN A 303 -9.29 -25.31 -15.73
N GLU A 304 -8.52 -24.31 -15.33
CA GLU A 304 -9.01 -23.16 -14.57
C GLU A 304 -9.56 -22.11 -15.53
N SER A 305 -10.84 -22.26 -15.89
CA SER A 305 -11.65 -21.19 -16.50
C SER A 305 -12.51 -20.56 -15.40
N GLY A 306 -11.89 -19.69 -14.62
CA GLY A 306 -12.57 -18.80 -13.68
C GLY A 306 -11.72 -17.55 -13.57
N LEU A 307 -12.09 -16.49 -14.30
CA LEU A 307 -11.34 -15.23 -14.33
C LEU A 307 -11.13 -14.74 -12.90
N LEU A 308 -9.88 -14.79 -12.47
CA LEU A 308 -9.38 -14.31 -11.19
C LEU A 308 -8.85 -12.87 -11.27
N THR A 309 -8.81 -12.32 -12.48
CA THR A 309 -8.18 -11.05 -12.80
C THR A 309 -9.06 -10.31 -13.81
N PRO A 310 -9.49 -9.05 -13.56
CA PRO A 310 -9.93 -8.17 -14.62
C PRO A 310 -8.73 -7.76 -15.51
N PRO A 311 -8.95 -7.31 -16.75
CA PRO A 311 -7.88 -6.87 -17.65
C PRO A 311 -7.17 -5.61 -17.13
N SER A 312 -5.88 -5.45 -17.46
CA SER A 312 -5.06 -4.29 -17.11
C SER A 312 -5.72 -2.96 -17.49
N SER A 313 -5.71 -1.99 -16.58
CA SER A 313 -6.40 -0.70 -16.75
C SER A 313 -5.79 0.16 -17.86
N ASN A 314 -4.55 -0.14 -18.28
CA ASN A 314 -3.79 0.60 -19.27
C ASN A 314 -4.33 0.55 -20.72
N GLN A 315 -5.37 -0.23 -21.02
CA GLN A 315 -5.90 -0.36 -22.40
C GLN A 315 -7.13 0.51 -22.72
N LYS A 316 -7.66 1.32 -21.78
CA LYS A 316 -8.96 2.01 -21.96
C LYS A 316 -8.92 3.55 -21.98
N ASN A 317 -7.79 4.16 -22.38
CA ASN A 317 -7.76 5.61 -22.65
C ASN A 317 -8.20 5.93 -24.08
N SER A 318 -9.51 6.08 -24.28
CA SER A 318 -10.10 6.78 -25.45
C SER A 318 -10.77 8.07 -24.97
N PRO A 319 -10.68 9.20 -25.70
CA PRO A 319 -11.20 10.48 -25.22
C PRO A 319 -12.73 10.47 -25.18
N LEU A 320 -13.29 10.70 -24.00
CA LEU A 320 -14.71 11.02 -23.81
C LEU A 320 -15.07 12.27 -24.63
N SER A 321 -16.14 12.14 -25.42
CA SER A 321 -16.72 13.24 -26.19
C SER A 321 -17.15 14.39 -25.28
N THR A 322 -16.74 15.60 -25.64
CA THR A 322 -17.11 16.86 -25.02
C THR A 322 -18.63 17.04 -24.95
N CYS A 323 -19.19 17.06 -23.74
CA CYS A 323 -20.55 17.53 -23.50
C CYS A 323 -20.53 19.07 -23.33
N PRO A 324 -21.48 19.84 -23.89
CA PRO A 324 -21.40 21.30 -23.91
C PRO A 324 -21.63 21.93 -22.53
N THR A 325 -20.91 23.01 -22.26
CA THR A 325 -21.01 23.87 -21.08
C THR A 325 -22.41 24.49 -20.93
N PRO A 326 -23.03 24.45 -19.73
CA PRO A 326 -24.28 25.17 -19.47
C PRO A 326 -24.05 26.68 -19.35
N GLN A 327 -24.82 27.46 -20.11
CA GLN A 327 -24.85 28.93 -20.04
C GLN A 327 -25.50 29.39 -18.73
N LEU A 328 -24.77 30.18 -17.95
CA LEU A 328 -25.29 30.93 -16.80
C LEU A 328 -26.05 32.16 -17.31
N HIS A 329 -27.36 32.21 -17.08
CA HIS A 329 -28.13 33.45 -17.21
C HIS A 329 -28.04 34.28 -15.92
N PRO A 330 -27.83 35.60 -16.00
CA PRO A 330 -27.81 36.47 -14.84
C PRO A 330 -29.23 36.69 -14.31
N TYR A 331 -29.40 36.57 -13.00
CA TYR A 331 -30.62 36.94 -12.29
C TYR A 331 -30.80 38.47 -12.35
N THR A 332 -31.96 38.91 -12.87
CA THR A 332 -32.54 40.24 -12.63
C THR A 332 -33.48 40.21 -11.44
#